data_AF-A0A535XYZ2-F1
#
_entry.id   AF-A0A535XYZ2-F1
#
_cell.length_a   1.000
_cell.length_b   1.000
_cell.length_c   1.000
_cell.angle_alpha   90.00
_cell.angle_beta   90.00
_cell.angle_gamma   90.00
#
_symmetry.space_group_name_H-M   'P 1'
#
loop_
_entity.id
_entity.type
_entity.pdbx_description
1 polymer ?
#
loop_
_entity_poly.entity_id
_entity_poly.type
_entity_poly.pdbx_seq_one_letter_code
_entity_poly.pdbx_strand_id
1 'polypeptide(L)'
;MSRLRSLSIRHVWIGLTVGATFIGPASAHIRLPDIYWTLLIGAWMVANGHLLEGDPFTAAPHSAGPVVNVQWLADLIFHGFDALGGLPMVITGTALVVSATYA
;
A
#
# COMPACT_ATOMS: atom_id res chain seq x y z
N MET A 1 45.57 4.36 -10.56
CA MET A 1 45.29 3.67 -9.28
C MET A 1 44.04 4.29 -8.68
N SER A 2 42.91 3.58 -8.66
CA SER A 2 41.63 4.11 -8.18
C SER A 2 41.68 4.24 -6.66
N ARG A 3 41.30 5.41 -6.13
CA ARG A 3 41.13 5.61 -4.69
C ARG A 3 39.87 4.85 -4.26
N LEU A 4 40.04 3.62 -3.81
CA LEU A 4 39.02 2.95 -3.00
C LEU A 4 38.83 3.80 -1.74
N ARG A 5 37.75 4.59 -1.69
CA ARG A 5 37.38 5.36 -0.50
C ARG A 5 37.25 4.39 0.65
N SER A 6 38.12 4.52 1.66
CA SER A 6 38.06 3.76 2.91
C SER A 6 36.66 3.94 3.52
N LEU A 7 35.93 2.83 3.64
CA LEU A 7 34.58 2.79 4.18
C LEU A 7 34.67 3.00 5.70
N SER A 8 34.52 4.26 6.14
CA SER A 8 34.52 4.59 7.58
C SER A 8 33.31 3.96 8.28
N ILE A 9 33.47 3.59 9.56
CA ILE A 9 32.42 3.07 10.45
C ILE A 9 31.14 3.95 10.41
N ARG A 10 31.29 5.25 10.17
CA ARG A 10 30.17 6.19 10.02
C ARG A 10 29.25 5.84 8.85
N HIS A 11 29.80 5.40 7.72
CA HIS A 11 29.02 4.99 6.55
C HIS A 11 28.29 3.68 6.80
N VAL A 12 28.88 2.76 7.60
CA VAL A 12 28.22 1.52 8.02
C VAL A 12 27.02 1.83 8.90
N TRP A 13 27.18 2.75 9.87
CA TRP A 13 26.07 3.19 10.72
C TRP A 13 24.97 3.89 9.94
N ILE A 14 25.32 4.81 9.03
CA ILE A 14 24.34 5.47 8.16
C ILE A 14 23.60 4.43 7.30
N GLY A 15 24.33 3.50 6.69
CA GLY A 15 23.74 2.44 5.85
C GLY A 15 22.82 1.51 6.66
N LEU A 16 23.20 1.17 7.89
CA LEU A 16 22.37 0.39 8.81
C LEU A 16 21.12 1.15 9.25
N THR A 17 21.23 2.44 9.57
CA THR A 17 20.08 3.24 9.98
C THR A 17 19.11 3.44 8.83
N VAL A 18 19.60 3.85 7.65
CA VAL A 18 18.77 3.98 6.44
C VAL A 18 18.18 2.62 6.05
N GLY A 19 18.98 1.56 6.07
CA GLY A 19 18.51 0.20 5.82
C GLY A 19 17.42 -0.22 6.79
N ALA A 20 17.64 -0.09 8.09
CA ALA A 20 16.65 -0.48 9.10
C ALA A 20 15.36 0.35 8.99
N THR A 21 15.46 1.66 8.76
CA THR A 21 14.31 2.56 8.67
C THR A 21 13.48 2.33 7.41
N PHE A 22 14.10 2.00 6.27
CA PHE A 22 13.37 1.87 5.00
C PHE A 22 13.21 0.42 4.55
N ILE A 23 14.26 -0.40 4.64
CA ILE A 23 14.22 -1.82 4.24
C ILE A 23 13.44 -2.63 5.26
N GLY A 24 13.57 -2.37 6.57
CA GLY A 24 12.84 -3.10 7.62
C GLY A 24 11.32 -3.06 7.42
N PRO A 25 10.69 -1.88 7.37
CA PRO A 25 9.26 -1.74 7.08
C PRO A 25 8.86 -2.20 5.68
N ALA A 26 9.68 -1.97 4.65
CA ALA A 26 9.39 -2.44 3.29
C ALA A 26 9.51 -3.97 3.15
N SER A 27 10.29 -4.63 4.01
CA SER A 27 10.48 -6.09 4.04
C SER A 27 9.60 -6.78 5.07
N ALA A 28 8.90 -6.02 5.91
CA ALA A 28 7.87 -6.58 6.76
C ALA A 28 6.84 -7.25 5.86
N HIS A 29 6.41 -8.47 6.22
CA HIS A 29 5.27 -9.07 5.55
C HIS A 29 4.17 -8.04 5.50
N ILE A 30 3.64 -7.82 4.31
CA ILE A 30 2.44 -7.02 4.10
C ILE A 30 1.35 -7.67 4.95
N ARG A 31 1.23 -7.23 6.21
CA ARG A 31 0.10 -7.51 7.09
C ARG A 31 -1.00 -6.55 6.67
N LEU A 32 -1.41 -6.62 5.41
CA LEU A 32 -2.64 -6.04 4.93
C LEU A 32 -3.64 -7.20 4.87
N PRO A 33 -4.22 -7.64 6.00
CA PRO A 33 -5.33 -8.59 5.93
C PRO A 33 -6.43 -8.07 4.99
N ASP A 34 -6.51 -6.74 4.82
CA ASP A 34 -7.53 -6.09 4.00
C ASP A 34 -7.08 -5.61 2.60
N ILE A 35 -5.85 -5.83 2.11
CA ILE A 35 -5.51 -5.33 0.76
C ILE A 35 -6.37 -6.00 -0.32
N TYR A 36 -6.62 -7.29 -0.17
CA TYR A 36 -7.53 -8.01 -1.07
C TYR A 36 -8.95 -7.45 -1.00
N TRP A 37 -9.38 -7.01 0.19
CA TRP A 37 -10.69 -6.38 0.37
C TRP A 37 -10.76 -5.01 -0.32
N THR A 38 -9.75 -4.17 -0.12
CA THR A 38 -9.59 -2.88 -0.79
C THR A 38 -9.63 -3.03 -2.31
N LEU A 39 -8.90 -3.99 -2.87
CA LEU A 39 -8.90 -4.26 -4.31
C LEU A 39 -10.26 -4.74 -4.81
N LEU A 40 -10.90 -5.64 -4.07
CA LEU A 40 -12.21 -6.21 -4.42
C LEU A 40 -13.32 -5.13 -4.36
N ILE A 41 -13.32 -4.30 -3.32
CA ILE A 41 -14.25 -3.18 -3.16
C ILE A 41 -14.07 -2.18 -4.31
N GLY A 42 -12.83 -1.81 -4.64
CA GLY A 42 -12.55 -0.92 -5.77
C GLY A 42 -13.03 -1.50 -7.10
N ALA A 43 -12.76 -2.77 -7.36
CA ALA A 43 -13.24 -3.47 -8.55
C ALA A 43 -14.78 -3.50 -8.63
N TRP A 44 -15.44 -3.74 -7.49
CA TRP A 44 -16.89 -3.74 -7.41
C TRP A 44 -17.47 -2.34 -7.67
N MET A 45 -16.90 -1.28 -7.09
CA MET A 45 -17.38 0.09 -7.31
C MET A 45 -17.23 0.52 -8.76
N VAL A 46 -16.12 0.16 -9.42
CA VAL A 46 -15.93 0.41 -10.86
C VAL A 46 -16.95 -0.38 -11.69
N ALA A 47 -17.21 -1.64 -11.36
CA ALA A 47 -18.15 -2.48 -12.09
C ALA A 47 -19.62 -2.03 -11.96
N ASN A 48 -20.00 -1.49 -10.80
CA ASN A 48 -21.40 -1.10 -10.52
C ASN A 48 -21.66 0.41 -10.71
N GLY A 49 -20.62 1.24 -10.83
CA GLY A 49 -20.76 2.67 -11.11
C GLY A 49 -21.29 3.51 -9.95
N HIS A 50 -21.22 2.99 -8.72
CA HIS A 50 -21.62 3.70 -7.49
C HIS A 50 -20.78 3.27 -6.29
N LEU A 51 -20.79 4.08 -5.23
CA LEU A 51 -20.05 3.80 -4.01
C LEU A 51 -20.66 2.62 -3.26
N LEU A 52 -19.81 1.87 -2.56
CA LEU A 52 -20.24 0.78 -1.70
C LEU A 52 -20.93 1.36 -0.46
N GLU A 53 -22.24 1.10 -0.34
CA GLU A 53 -23.07 1.56 0.79
C GLU A 53 -23.19 0.50 1.91
N GLY A 54 -22.86 -0.75 1.62
CA GLY A 54 -22.81 -1.85 2.59
C GLY A 54 -21.93 -2.97 2.05
N ASP A 55 -21.25 -3.70 2.93
CA ASP A 55 -20.28 -4.73 2.55
C ASP A 55 -20.98 -6.06 2.19
N PRO A 56 -21.03 -6.46 0.89
CA PRO A 56 -21.67 -7.71 0.46
C PRO A 56 -20.78 -8.93 0.68
N PHE A 57 -19.51 -8.73 1.05
CA PHE A 57 -18.49 -9.75 1.07
C PHE A 57 -18.36 -10.38 2.48
N THR A 58 -18.87 -9.72 3.53
CA THR A 58 -18.84 -10.23 4.91
C THR A 58 -20.13 -10.94 5.30
N ALA A 59 -19.99 -12.08 6.00
CA ALA A 59 -21.10 -12.78 6.64
C ALA A 59 -21.22 -12.45 8.15
N ALA A 60 -20.44 -11.49 8.64
CA ALA A 60 -20.39 -11.14 10.04
C ALA A 60 -21.72 -10.48 10.47
N PRO A 61 -22.46 -11.02 11.46
CA PRO A 61 -23.80 -10.54 11.82
C PRO A 61 -23.86 -9.10 12.36
N HIS A 62 -22.70 -8.48 12.60
CA HIS A 62 -22.54 -7.19 13.29
C HIS A 62 -22.18 -6.06 12.31
N SER A 63 -22.04 -6.37 11.01
CA SER A 63 -21.83 -5.39 9.93
C SER A 63 -23.16 -4.77 9.49
N ALA A 64 -24.04 -4.49 10.45
CA ALA A 64 -25.38 -3.98 10.18
C ALA A 64 -25.36 -2.45 10.16
N GLY A 65 -25.19 -1.87 8.97
CA GLY A 65 -25.54 -0.47 8.73
C GLY A 65 -25.07 0.03 7.37
N PRO A 66 -25.89 0.86 6.67
CA PRO A 66 -25.44 1.55 5.48
C PRO A 66 -24.39 2.58 5.90
N VAL A 67 -23.12 2.20 5.84
CA VAL A 67 -22.01 3.11 6.14
C VAL A 67 -21.28 3.30 4.84
N VAL A 68 -21.44 4.47 4.25
CA VAL A 68 -20.61 4.91 3.13
C VAL A 68 -19.15 4.69 3.53
N ASN A 69 -18.47 3.84 2.78
CA ASN A 69 -17.07 3.54 3.04
C ASN A 69 -16.26 4.84 2.90
N VAL A 70 -15.78 5.38 4.03
CA VAL A 70 -15.02 6.64 4.06
C VAL A 70 -13.72 6.54 3.27
N GLN A 71 -13.21 5.32 3.06
CA GLN A 71 -11.98 5.04 2.34
C GLN A 71 -12.20 4.74 0.84
N TRP A 72 -13.40 5.00 0.30
CA TRP A 72 -13.77 4.66 -1.09
C TRP A 72 -12.74 5.15 -2.13
N LEU A 73 -12.16 6.34 -1.93
CA LEU A 73 -11.17 6.88 -2.86
C LEU A 73 -9.88 6.06 -2.85
N ALA A 74 -9.46 5.58 -1.68
CA ALA A 74 -8.31 4.69 -1.58
C ALA A 74 -8.61 3.39 -2.33
N ASP A 75 -9.76 2.76 -2.11
CA ASP A 75 -10.13 1.51 -2.81
C ASP A 75 -10.10 1.68 -4.34
N LEU A 76 -10.58 2.80 -4.87
CA LEU A 76 -10.51 3.11 -6.31
C LEU A 76 -9.07 3.31 -6.79
N ILE A 77 -8.23 4.01 -6.03
CA ILE A 77 -6.82 4.25 -6.40
C ILE A 77 -6.03 2.93 -6.38
N PHE A 78 -6.21 2.12 -5.34
CA PHE A 78 -5.55 0.82 -5.21
C PHE A 78 -6.01 -0.14 -6.30
N HIS A 79 -7.31 -0.21 -6.59
CA HIS A 79 -7.81 -0.96 -7.75
C HIS A 79 -7.25 -0.42 -9.07
N GLY A 80 -7.13 0.90 -9.24
CA GLY A 80 -6.52 1.50 -10.41
C GLY A 80 -5.07 1.06 -10.62
N PHE A 81 -4.26 1.03 -9.56
CA PHE A 81 -2.90 0.48 -9.63
C PHE A 81 -2.90 -1.00 -9.97
N ASP A 82 -3.79 -1.79 -9.36
CA ASP A 82 -3.91 -3.22 -9.65
C ASP A 82 -4.34 -3.50 -11.10
N ALA A 83 -5.27 -2.71 -11.65
CA ALA A 83 -5.68 -2.81 -13.04
C ALA A 83 -4.56 -2.45 -14.04
N LEU A 84 -3.62 -1.59 -13.66
CA LEU A 84 -2.50 -1.16 -14.52
C LEU A 84 -1.33 -2.14 -14.55
N GLY A 85 -1.09 -2.88 -13.47
CA GLY A 85 0.08 -3.76 -13.40
C GLY A 85 0.08 -4.75 -12.25
N GLY A 86 -1.09 -5.06 -11.69
CA GLY A 86 -1.28 -5.95 -10.57
C GLY A 86 -0.67 -5.44 -9.27
N LEU A 87 -0.47 -6.36 -8.32
CA LEU A 87 0.18 -6.10 -7.04
C LEU A 87 1.56 -5.38 -7.15
N PRO A 88 2.45 -5.67 -8.11
CA PRO A 88 3.68 -4.90 -8.27
C PRO A 88 3.47 -3.40 -8.46
N MET A 89 2.41 -3.03 -9.20
CA MET A 89 2.06 -1.63 -9.42
C MET A 89 1.43 -1.01 -8.18
N VAL A 90 0.62 -1.76 -7.43
CA VAL A 90 0.09 -1.33 -6.12
C VAL A 90 1.24 -0.97 -5.16
N ILE A 91 2.24 -1.84 -5.05
CA ILE A 91 3.40 -1.63 -4.18
C ILE A 91 4.19 -0.40 -4.64
N THR A 92 4.47 -0.31 -5.94
CA THR A 92 5.25 0.80 -6.52
C THR A 92 4.52 2.13 -6.36
N GLY A 93 3.22 2.19 -6.68
CA GLY A 93 2.39 3.37 -6.51
C GLY A 93 2.33 3.84 -5.06
N THR A 94 2.16 2.90 -4.12
CA THR A 94 2.19 3.20 -2.68
C THR A 94 3.55 3.79 -2.27
N ALA A 95 4.66 3.16 -2.69
CA ALA A 95 6.00 3.64 -2.39
C ALA A 95 6.25 5.06 -2.94
N LEU A 96 5.77 5.36 -4.14
CA LEU A 96 5.88 6.69 -4.75
C LEU A 96 5.07 7.74 -3.98
N VAL A 97 3.82 7.44 -3.61
CA VAL A 97 2.96 8.35 -2.84
C VAL A 97 3.58 8.64 -1.47
N VAL A 98 4.06 7.60 -0.78
CA VAL A 98 4.75 7.77 0.52
C VAL A 98 6.01 8.63 0.34
N SER A 99 6.83 8.32 -0.66
CA SER A 99 8.06 9.09 -0.94
C SER A 99 7.76 10.55 -1.23
N ALA A 100 6.73 10.84 -2.04
CA ALA A 100 6.30 12.20 -2.36
C ALA A 100 5.70 12.94 -1.16
N THR A 101 5.10 12.23 -0.20
CA THR A 101 4.52 12.84 1.00
C THR A 101 5.61 13.40 1.94
N TYR A 102 6.80 12.81 1.94
CA TYR A 102 7.92 13.19 2.81
C TYR A 102 9.09 13.85 2.05
N ALA A 103 8.91 14.17 0.77
CA ALA A 103 9.87 14.89 -0.06
C ALA A 103 9.74 16.41 0.13
#